data_AF-A0A328SGL3-F1
#
_entry.id   AF-A0A328SGL3-F1
#
_cell.length_a   1.000
_cell.length_b   1.000
_cell.length_c   1.000
_cell.angle_alpha   90.00
_cell.angle_beta   90.00
_cell.angle_gamma   90.00
#
_symmetry.space_group_name_H-M   'P 1'
#
loop_
_entity.id
_entity.type
_entity.pdbx_description
1 polymer ?
#
loop_
_entity_poly.entity_id
_entity_poly.type
_entity_poly.pdbx_seq_one_letter_code
_entity_poly.pdbx_strand_id
1 'polypeptide(L)'
;MNKKIIAGIIALIIIVIAGYTFFYAPYQEKVLSEQFDGNLQNASAIEKEITATTEAINKKETNDVDTLINTINNDITPKYFEELKILNESDKFANNNETKIQYLANQTRRIELQSQNYNATIKILNALSQMVKGEKSAEEAQNSITRANIEMEDCNKELNEVYDNITNILKENPDFNQTLHDLKLEKGFYGEKVVVAQTQNIENTTA
;
A
#
# COMPACT_ATOMS: atom_id res chain seq x y z
N MET A 1 -61.37 7.74 3.65
CA MET A 1 -60.19 8.63 3.64
C MET A 1 -60.42 9.75 2.63
N ASN A 2 -60.22 11.01 3.01
CA ASN A 2 -60.56 12.18 2.16
C ASN A 2 -59.57 12.33 1.00
N LYS A 3 -60.07 12.46 -0.24
CA LYS A 3 -59.23 12.61 -1.45
C LYS A 3 -58.22 13.76 -1.34
N LYS A 4 -58.53 14.83 -0.60
CA LYS A 4 -57.60 15.94 -0.33
C LYS A 4 -56.45 15.56 0.61
N ILE A 5 -56.71 14.69 1.59
CA ILE A 5 -55.69 14.16 2.50
C ILE A 5 -54.76 13.20 1.74
N ILE A 6 -55.31 12.36 0.86
CA ILE A 6 -54.52 11.47 -0.01
C ILE A 6 -53.62 12.27 -0.96
N ALA A 7 -54.17 13.30 -1.61
CA ALA A 7 -53.38 14.18 -2.48
C ALA A 7 -52.26 14.91 -1.72
N GLY A 8 -52.52 15.36 -0.50
CA GLY A 8 -51.50 15.98 0.36
C GLY A 8 -50.38 15.00 0.75
N ILE A 9 -50.72 13.75 1.09
CA ILE A 9 -49.73 12.71 1.41
C ILE A 9 -48.88 12.36 0.18
N ILE A 10 -49.49 12.22 -1.00
CA ILE A 10 -48.76 11.93 -2.25
C ILE A 10 -47.80 13.07 -2.59
N ALA A 11 -48.23 14.33 -2.49
CA ALA A 11 -47.36 15.48 -2.75
C ALA A 11 -46.16 15.52 -1.80
N LEU A 12 -46.37 15.19 -0.51
CA LEU A 12 -45.31 15.16 0.49
C LEU A 12 -44.32 14.01 0.25
N ILE A 13 -44.80 12.84 -0.16
CA ILE A 13 -43.96 11.71 -0.58
C ILE A 13 -43.09 12.10 -1.79
N ILE A 14 -43.67 12.77 -2.80
CA ILE A 14 -42.91 13.22 -3.98
C ILE A 14 -41.82 14.21 -3.59
N ILE A 15 -42.11 15.16 -2.69
CA ILE A 15 -41.12 16.14 -2.21
C ILE A 15 -39.99 15.45 -1.43
N VAL A 16 -40.31 14.47 -0.57
CA VAL A 16 -39.30 13.72 0.19
C VAL A 16 -38.44 12.86 -0.74
N ILE A 17 -39.04 12.16 -1.70
CA ILE A 17 -38.31 11.36 -2.69
C ILE A 17 -37.42 12.28 -3.54
N ALA A 18 -37.96 13.37 -4.06
CA ALA A 18 -37.19 14.33 -4.86
C ALA A 18 -36.06 14.99 -4.05
N GLY A 19 -36.33 15.37 -2.80
CA GLY A 19 -35.32 15.86 -1.86
C GLY A 19 -34.16 14.88 -1.68
N TYR A 20 -34.50 13.61 -1.49
CA TYR A 20 -33.52 12.54 -1.33
C TYR A 20 -32.72 12.29 -2.63
N THR A 21 -33.40 12.12 -3.77
CA THR A 21 -32.74 11.75 -5.04
C THR A 21 -31.93 12.88 -5.66
N PHE A 22 -32.43 14.13 -5.61
CA PHE A 22 -31.78 15.25 -6.30
C PHE A 22 -30.77 16.00 -5.43
N PHE A 23 -30.87 15.93 -4.10
CA PHE A 23 -30.00 16.72 -3.22
C PHE A 23 -29.19 15.85 -2.25
N TYR A 24 -29.83 14.89 -1.58
CA TYR A 24 -29.16 14.13 -0.52
C TYR A 24 -28.22 13.04 -1.04
N ALA A 25 -28.68 12.21 -1.97
CA ALA A 25 -27.86 11.12 -2.53
C ALA A 25 -26.58 11.64 -3.23
N PRO A 26 -26.64 12.68 -4.10
CA PRO A 26 -25.43 13.25 -4.69
C PRO A 26 -24.48 13.88 -3.66
N TYR A 27 -25.02 14.49 -2.59
CA TYR A 27 -24.20 15.04 -1.51
C TYR A 27 -23.45 13.95 -0.73
N GLN A 28 -24.14 12.87 -0.37
CA GLN A 28 -23.51 11.73 0.31
C GLN A 28 -22.43 11.10 -0.56
N GLU A 29 -22.70 10.88 -1.84
CA GLU A 29 -21.74 10.32 -2.78
C GLU A 29 -20.48 11.19 -2.89
N LYS A 30 -20.66 12.52 -2.96
CA LYS A 30 -19.55 13.47 -2.97
C LYS A 30 -18.69 13.37 -1.72
N VAL A 31 -19.29 13.38 -0.53
CA VAL A 31 -18.54 13.31 0.74
C VAL A 31 -17.77 12.00 0.86
N LEU A 32 -18.37 10.87 0.47
CA LEU A 32 -17.69 9.57 0.48
C LEU A 32 -16.52 9.54 -0.51
N SER A 33 -16.68 10.12 -1.71
CA SER A 33 -15.58 10.21 -2.67
C SER A 33 -14.43 11.08 -2.15
N GLU A 34 -14.73 12.25 -1.58
CA GLU A 34 -13.70 13.15 -1.02
C GLU A 34 -12.90 12.47 0.11
N GLN A 35 -13.57 11.67 0.96
CA GLN A 35 -12.89 10.92 2.03
C GLN A 35 -12.05 9.76 1.49
N PHE A 36 -12.55 9.04 0.48
CA PHE A 36 -11.79 8.00 -0.21
C PHE A 36 -10.51 8.58 -0.84
N ASP A 37 -10.65 9.66 -1.61
CA ASP A 37 -9.56 10.32 -2.31
C ASP A 37 -8.52 10.89 -1.34
N GLY A 38 -8.99 11.56 -0.27
CA GLY A 38 -8.12 12.09 0.78
C GLY A 38 -7.32 11.02 1.51
N ASN A 39 -7.93 9.85 1.77
CA ASN A 39 -7.20 8.74 2.37
C ASN A 39 -6.15 8.15 1.42
N LEU A 40 -6.43 8.03 0.13
CA LEU A 40 -5.44 7.59 -0.85
C LEU A 40 -4.25 8.55 -0.95
N GLN A 41 -4.50 9.86 -0.89
CA GLN A 41 -3.42 10.86 -0.85
C GLN A 41 -2.58 10.75 0.42
N ASN A 42 -3.19 10.50 1.58
CA ASN A 42 -2.46 10.29 2.82
C ASN A 42 -1.60 9.01 2.77
N ALA A 43 -2.17 7.89 2.30
CA ALA A 43 -1.43 6.65 2.12
C ALA A 43 -0.26 6.83 1.14
N SER A 44 -0.48 7.55 0.04
CA SER A 44 0.56 7.88 -0.93
C SER A 44 1.66 8.78 -0.37
N ALA A 45 1.33 9.72 0.53
CA ALA A 45 2.35 10.53 1.18
C ALA A 45 3.27 9.67 2.07
N ILE A 46 2.72 8.64 2.72
CA ILE A 46 3.50 7.69 3.51
C ILE A 46 4.41 6.84 2.62
N GLU A 47 3.93 6.32 1.48
CA GLU A 47 4.76 5.59 0.50
C GLU A 47 5.97 6.43 0.04
N LYS A 48 5.74 7.72 -0.18
CA LYS A 48 6.80 8.66 -0.53
C LYS A 48 7.88 8.78 0.55
N GLU A 49 7.46 8.84 1.81
CA GLU A 49 8.41 8.88 2.93
C GLU A 49 9.18 7.58 3.10
N ILE A 50 8.54 6.43 2.92
CA ILE A 50 9.21 5.12 2.90
C ILE A 50 10.28 5.10 1.81
N THR A 51 9.90 5.49 0.58
CA THR A 51 10.80 5.54 -0.57
C THR A 51 11.99 6.46 -0.31
N ALA A 52 11.76 7.65 0.24
CA ALA A 52 12.82 8.59 0.59
C ALA A 52 13.80 8.02 1.64
N THR A 53 13.29 7.37 2.69
CA THR A 53 14.12 6.70 3.70
C THR A 53 14.95 5.59 3.09
N THR A 54 14.35 4.76 2.24
CA THR A 54 15.04 3.67 1.54
C THR A 54 16.13 4.18 0.62
N GLU A 55 15.87 5.24 -0.16
CA GLU A 55 16.91 5.87 -0.97
C GLU A 55 18.05 6.44 -0.14
N ALA A 56 17.73 7.05 1.02
CA ALA A 56 18.74 7.59 1.93
C ALA A 56 19.63 6.48 2.50
N ILE A 57 19.04 5.33 2.86
CA ILE A 57 19.78 4.12 3.26
C ILE A 57 20.70 3.66 2.13
N ASN A 58 20.17 3.50 0.92
CA ASN A 58 20.92 2.95 -0.21
C ASN A 58 22.08 3.85 -0.65
N LYS A 59 21.99 5.17 -0.42
CA LYS A 59 23.05 6.14 -0.69
C LYS A 59 24.07 6.26 0.45
N LYS A 60 23.76 5.75 1.65
CA LYS A 60 24.63 5.84 2.80
C LYS A 60 25.69 4.75 2.72
N GLU A 61 26.95 5.14 2.58
CA GLU A 61 28.08 4.23 2.75
C GLU A 61 28.22 3.89 4.24
N THR A 62 27.51 2.86 4.69
CA THR A 62 27.58 2.35 6.06
C THR A 62 27.78 0.85 6.07
N ASN A 63 28.81 0.41 6.80
CA ASN A 63 29.03 -1.01 7.10
C ASN A 63 28.37 -1.41 8.43
N ASP A 64 27.70 -0.45 9.10
CA ASP A 64 26.97 -0.70 10.33
C ASP A 64 25.58 -1.29 10.04
N VAL A 65 25.54 -2.62 10.09
CA VAL A 65 24.35 -3.43 9.89
C VAL A 65 23.30 -3.17 10.98
N ASP A 66 23.70 -2.87 12.21
CA ASP A 66 22.78 -2.61 13.32
C ASP A 66 22.06 -1.27 13.11
N THR A 67 22.75 -0.26 12.56
CA THR A 67 22.11 1.00 12.11
C THR A 67 21.06 0.74 11.02
N LEU A 68 21.36 -0.11 10.03
CA LEU A 68 20.41 -0.45 8.96
C LEU A 68 19.15 -1.14 9.50
N ILE A 69 19.33 -2.14 10.37
CA ILE A 69 18.22 -2.85 11.02
C ILE A 69 17.37 -1.87 11.84
N ASN A 70 18.00 -0.97 12.59
CA ASN A 70 17.30 0.02 13.40
C ASN A 70 16.48 1.00 12.55
N THR A 71 17.02 1.48 11.42
CA THR A 71 16.26 2.36 10.52
C THR A 71 15.07 1.62 9.91
N ILE A 72 15.23 0.36 9.48
CA ILE A 72 14.08 -0.40 8.96
C ILE A 72 13.01 -0.57 10.05
N ASN A 73 13.40 -0.99 11.25
CA ASN A 73 12.46 -1.26 12.34
C ASN A 73 11.76 -0.02 12.90
N ASN A 74 12.44 1.12 12.94
CA ASN A 74 11.92 2.33 13.59
C ASN A 74 11.35 3.36 12.60
N ASP A 75 11.85 3.41 11.37
CA ASP A 75 11.48 4.45 10.40
C ASP A 75 10.64 3.92 9.22
N ILE A 76 10.80 2.64 8.84
CA ILE A 76 10.09 2.04 7.68
C ILE A 76 8.90 1.20 8.15
N THR A 77 9.12 0.22 9.03
CA THR A 77 8.09 -0.72 9.47
C THR A 77 6.84 -0.04 10.06
N PRO A 78 6.95 0.99 10.93
CA PRO A 78 5.77 1.70 11.45
C PRO A 78 4.96 2.39 10.36
N LYS A 79 5.62 2.91 9.32
CA LYS A 79 4.96 3.60 8.21
C LYS A 79 4.15 2.65 7.35
N TYR A 80 4.63 1.43 7.10
CA TYR A 80 3.80 0.42 6.45
C TYR A 80 2.54 0.09 7.25
N PHE A 81 2.63 0.00 8.59
CA PHE A 81 1.44 -0.20 9.41
C PHE A 81 0.46 0.97 9.36
N GLU A 82 0.98 2.20 9.30
CA GLU A 82 0.16 3.40 9.15
C GLU A 82 -0.54 3.43 7.78
N GLU A 83 0.19 3.16 6.70
CA GLU A 83 -0.36 3.09 5.35
C GLU A 83 -1.46 2.02 5.25
N LEU A 84 -1.21 0.81 5.77
CA LEU A 84 -2.22 -0.27 5.84
C LEU A 84 -3.47 0.16 6.61
N LYS A 85 -3.30 0.88 7.72
CA LYS A 85 -4.44 1.38 8.51
C LYS A 85 -5.29 2.33 7.68
N ILE A 86 -4.67 3.27 6.96
CA ILE A 86 -5.38 4.25 6.12
C ILE A 86 -6.08 3.55 4.94
N LEU A 87 -5.44 2.59 4.29
CA LEU A 87 -6.05 1.81 3.21
C LEU A 87 -7.26 1.01 3.71
N ASN A 88 -7.16 0.36 4.88
CA ASN A 88 -8.29 -0.34 5.50
C ASN A 88 -9.43 0.61 5.92
N GLU A 89 -9.11 1.85 6.32
CA GLU A 89 -10.13 2.87 6.60
C GLU A 89 -10.83 3.36 5.32
N SER A 90 -10.12 3.35 4.19
CA SER A 90 -10.65 3.75 2.87
C SER A 90 -11.75 2.85 2.36
N ASP A 91 -11.77 1.57 2.76
CA ASP A 91 -12.78 0.59 2.35
C ASP A 91 -14.20 1.04 2.75
N LYS A 92 -14.34 1.72 3.89
CA LYS A 92 -15.60 2.30 4.37
C LYS A 92 -16.18 3.36 3.43
N PHE A 93 -15.33 3.98 2.63
CA PHE A 93 -15.67 5.05 1.69
C PHE A 93 -15.75 4.56 0.24
N ALA A 94 -15.52 3.28 -0.01
CA ALA A 94 -15.67 2.67 -1.32
C ALA A 94 -17.14 2.64 -1.79
N ASN A 95 -18.11 2.87 -0.90
CA ASN A 95 -19.55 2.98 -1.21
C ASN A 95 -20.10 1.76 -2.00
N ASN A 96 -19.69 0.55 -1.62
CA ASN A 96 -20.00 -0.71 -2.31
C ASN A 96 -19.57 -0.76 -3.79
N ASN A 97 -18.67 0.12 -4.22
CA ASN A 97 -18.08 0.07 -5.54
C ASN A 97 -17.04 -1.06 -5.60
N GLU A 98 -17.35 -2.12 -6.33
CA GLU A 98 -16.52 -3.32 -6.42
C GLU A 98 -15.12 -3.03 -6.96
N THR A 99 -14.99 -2.15 -7.96
CA THR A 99 -13.68 -1.71 -8.48
C THR A 99 -12.83 -1.08 -7.39
N LYS A 100 -13.39 -0.16 -6.58
CA LYS A 100 -12.67 0.50 -5.48
C LYS A 100 -12.24 -0.50 -4.41
N ILE A 101 -13.10 -1.47 -4.08
CA ILE A 101 -12.81 -2.52 -3.09
C ILE A 101 -11.68 -3.44 -3.58
N GLN A 102 -11.77 -3.93 -4.82
CA GLN A 102 -10.73 -4.77 -5.42
C GLN A 102 -9.40 -4.02 -5.55
N TYR A 103 -9.45 -2.74 -5.91
CA TYR A 103 -8.27 -1.87 -5.94
C TYR A 103 -7.62 -1.75 -4.56
N LEU A 104 -8.40 -1.41 -3.52
CA LEU A 104 -7.89 -1.32 -2.15
C LEU A 104 -7.31 -2.65 -1.65
N ALA A 105 -7.95 -3.78 -1.96
CA ALA A 105 -7.43 -5.09 -1.61
C ALA A 105 -6.05 -5.35 -2.23
N ASN A 106 -5.85 -4.98 -3.50
CA ASN A 106 -4.53 -5.08 -4.14
C ASN A 106 -3.52 -4.10 -3.54
N GLN A 107 -3.91 -2.87 -3.18
CA GLN A 107 -3.00 -1.94 -2.50
C GLN A 107 -2.60 -2.42 -1.11
N THR A 108 -3.54 -2.95 -0.33
CA THR A 108 -3.24 -3.56 0.96
C THR A 108 -2.26 -4.73 0.79
N ARG A 109 -2.52 -5.62 -0.19
CA ARG A 109 -1.63 -6.77 -0.44
C ARG A 109 -0.24 -6.35 -0.89
N ARG A 110 -0.13 -5.31 -1.73
CA ARG A 110 1.14 -4.71 -2.14
C ARG A 110 1.97 -4.29 -0.92
N ILE A 111 1.36 -3.57 0.03
CA ILE A 111 2.05 -3.10 1.23
C ILE A 111 2.45 -4.25 2.16
N GLU A 112 1.59 -5.26 2.33
CA GLU A 112 1.94 -6.46 3.08
C GLU A 112 3.18 -7.16 2.51
N LEU A 113 3.24 -7.34 1.18
CA LEU A 113 4.36 -7.99 0.49
C LEU A 113 5.64 -7.16 0.56
N GLN A 114 5.54 -5.83 0.42
CA GLN A 114 6.68 -4.93 0.61
C GLN A 114 7.23 -5.03 2.04
N SER A 115 6.37 -4.99 3.05
CA SER A 115 6.76 -5.16 4.45
C SER A 115 7.42 -6.53 4.71
N GLN A 116 6.88 -7.61 4.12
CA GLN A 116 7.48 -8.94 4.19
C GLN A 116 8.89 -8.98 3.57
N ASN A 117 9.09 -8.32 2.42
CA ASN A 117 10.41 -8.21 1.78
C ASN A 117 11.42 -7.47 2.66
N TYR A 118 11.03 -6.38 3.34
CA TYR A 118 11.89 -5.70 4.32
C TYR A 118 12.21 -6.57 5.54
N ASN A 119 11.26 -7.37 6.01
CA ASN A 119 11.52 -8.33 7.09
C ASN A 119 12.54 -9.40 6.67
N ALA A 120 12.48 -9.89 5.43
CA ALA A 120 13.48 -10.82 4.91
C ALA A 120 14.86 -10.14 4.77
N THR A 121 14.90 -8.87 4.36
CA THR A 121 16.13 -8.06 4.37
C THR A 121 16.72 -7.96 5.79
N ILE A 122 15.90 -7.71 6.81
CA ILE A 122 16.34 -7.72 8.22
C ILE A 122 16.90 -9.10 8.62
N LYS A 123 16.29 -10.21 8.19
CA LYS A 123 16.82 -11.56 8.48
C LYS A 123 18.22 -11.76 7.89
N ILE A 124 18.46 -11.28 6.67
CA ILE A 124 19.78 -11.33 6.01
C ILE A 124 20.79 -10.50 6.81
N LEU A 125 20.45 -9.24 7.09
CA LEU A 125 21.29 -8.32 7.87
C LEU A 125 21.63 -8.90 9.26
N ASN A 126 20.64 -9.43 9.98
CA ASN A 126 20.87 -10.08 11.26
C ASN A 126 21.79 -11.29 11.16
N ALA A 127 21.63 -12.14 10.14
CA ALA A 127 22.50 -13.29 9.93
C ALA A 127 23.96 -12.86 9.69
N LEU A 128 24.17 -11.79 8.91
CA LEU A 128 25.50 -11.22 8.68
C LEU A 128 26.10 -10.63 9.96
N SER A 129 25.33 -9.82 10.70
CA SER A 129 25.77 -9.22 11.97
C SER A 129 26.18 -10.29 12.98
N GLN A 130 25.37 -11.35 13.13
CA GLN A 130 25.66 -12.47 14.04
C GLN A 130 26.89 -13.30 13.61
N MET A 131 27.10 -13.47 12.30
CA MET A 131 28.29 -14.14 11.78
C MET A 131 29.56 -13.36 12.11
N VAL A 132 29.56 -12.05 11.87
CA VAL A 132 30.70 -11.16 12.16
C VAL A 132 31.01 -11.11 13.66
N LYS A 133 29.97 -11.15 14.51
CA LYS A 133 30.11 -11.19 15.98
C LYS A 133 30.51 -12.57 16.52
N GLY A 134 30.58 -13.60 15.68
CA GLY A 134 30.87 -14.98 16.09
C GLY A 134 29.72 -15.65 16.87
N GLU A 135 28.52 -15.07 16.85
CA GLU A 135 27.30 -15.61 17.47
C GLU A 135 26.66 -16.70 16.62
N LYS A 136 26.92 -16.69 15.30
CA LYS A 136 26.55 -17.76 14.35
C LYS A 136 27.77 -18.23 13.57
N SER A 137 27.82 -19.52 13.26
CA SER A 137 28.76 -20.03 12.27
C SER A 137 28.43 -19.55 10.86
N ALA A 138 29.41 -19.61 9.95
CA ALA A 138 29.21 -19.26 8.55
C ALA A 138 28.11 -20.13 7.89
N GLU A 139 28.03 -21.42 8.24
CA GLU A 139 27.01 -22.33 7.71
C GLU A 139 25.60 -21.94 8.18
N GLU A 140 25.43 -21.62 9.47
CA GLU A 140 24.13 -21.19 10.02
C GLU A 140 23.68 -19.85 9.44
N ALA A 141 24.62 -18.92 9.25
CA ALA A 141 24.37 -17.64 8.63
C ALA A 141 23.93 -17.83 7.17
N GLN A 142 24.67 -18.63 6.40
CA GLN A 142 24.33 -18.94 5.00
C GLN A 142 22.97 -19.61 4.87
N ASN A 143 22.63 -20.55 5.75
CA ASN A 143 21.31 -21.19 5.78
C ASN A 143 20.19 -20.17 6.06
N SER A 144 20.44 -19.19 6.94
CA SER A 144 19.48 -18.12 7.23
C SER A 144 19.30 -17.19 6.02
N ILE A 145 20.39 -16.82 5.35
CA ILE A 145 20.40 -15.98 4.15
C ILE A 145 19.67 -16.68 3.01
N THR A 146 19.96 -17.96 2.75
CA THR A 146 19.30 -18.73 1.70
C THR A 146 17.79 -18.79 1.90
N ARG A 147 17.31 -19.03 3.12
CA ARG A 147 15.87 -19.03 3.42
C ARG A 147 15.24 -17.65 3.20
N ALA A 148 15.89 -16.59 3.68
CA ALA A 148 15.40 -15.23 3.48
C ALA A 148 15.36 -14.83 1.99
N ASN A 149 16.34 -15.27 1.18
CA ASN A 149 16.33 -15.04 -0.26
C ASN A 149 15.16 -15.75 -0.96
N ILE A 150 14.84 -16.98 -0.56
CA ILE A 150 13.66 -17.71 -1.08
C ILE A 150 12.38 -16.95 -0.72
N GLU A 151 12.24 -16.52 0.54
CA GLU A 151 11.10 -15.71 0.98
C GLU A 151 10.98 -14.42 0.15
N MET A 152 12.10 -13.74 -0.14
CA MET A 152 12.11 -12.54 -0.99
C MET A 152 11.72 -12.81 -2.43
N GLU A 153 12.20 -13.91 -3.02
CA GLU A 153 11.86 -14.31 -4.39
C GLU A 153 10.37 -14.59 -4.53
N ASP A 154 9.80 -15.37 -3.60
CA ASP A 154 8.37 -15.65 -3.54
C ASP A 154 7.55 -14.36 -3.37
N CYS A 155 7.96 -13.48 -2.44
CA CYS A 155 7.31 -12.18 -2.23
C CYS A 155 7.37 -11.31 -3.49
N ASN A 156 8.51 -11.25 -4.17
CA ASN A 156 8.69 -10.45 -5.37
C ASN A 156 7.85 -10.97 -6.53
N LYS A 157 7.71 -12.29 -6.67
CA LYS A 157 6.82 -12.88 -7.67
C LYS A 157 5.38 -12.46 -7.42
N GLU A 158 4.88 -12.62 -6.20
CA GLU A 158 3.50 -12.23 -5.87
C GLU A 158 3.30 -10.71 -5.99
N LEU A 159 4.29 -9.91 -5.59
CA LEU A 159 4.23 -8.47 -5.69
C LEU A 159 4.12 -8.00 -7.15
N ASN A 160 4.81 -8.68 -8.08
CA ASN A 160 4.66 -8.42 -9.52
C ASN A 160 3.23 -8.72 -10.00
N GLU A 161 2.64 -9.83 -9.56
CA GLU A 161 1.26 -10.19 -9.91
C GLU A 161 0.27 -9.13 -9.36
N VAL A 162 0.50 -8.63 -8.15
CA VAL A 162 -0.32 -7.54 -7.56
C VAL A 162 -0.19 -6.25 -8.37
N TYR A 163 1.01 -5.85 -8.79
CA TYR A 163 1.20 -4.67 -9.65
C TYR A 163 0.48 -4.81 -10.99
N ASP A 164 0.54 -5.99 -11.61
CA ASP A 164 -0.17 -6.28 -12.85
C ASP A 164 -1.70 -6.22 -12.64
N ASN A 165 -2.20 -6.74 -11.52
CA ASN A 165 -3.62 -6.65 -11.16
C ASN A 165 -4.08 -5.20 -10.97
N ILE A 166 -3.30 -4.36 -10.27
CA ILE A 166 -3.59 -2.92 -10.13
C ILE A 166 -3.68 -2.28 -11.51
N THR A 167 -2.68 -2.51 -12.36
CA THR A 167 -2.63 -1.98 -13.73
C THR A 167 -3.87 -2.40 -14.53
N ASN A 168 -4.27 -3.67 -14.44
CA ASN A 168 -5.44 -4.19 -15.14
C ASN A 168 -6.74 -3.56 -14.64
N ILE A 169 -6.93 -3.45 -13.33
CA ILE A 169 -8.10 -2.77 -12.73
C ILE A 169 -8.21 -1.34 -13.27
N LEU A 170 -7.11 -0.59 -13.29
CA LEU A 170 -7.12 0.79 -13.77
C LEU A 170 -7.37 0.89 -15.27
N LYS A 171 -6.81 -0.04 -16.07
CA LYS A 171 -7.06 -0.10 -17.51
C LYS A 171 -8.52 -0.41 -17.85
N GLU A 172 -9.14 -1.30 -17.08
CA GLU A 172 -10.54 -1.68 -17.25
C GLU A 172 -11.52 -0.60 -16.76
N ASN A 173 -11.04 0.32 -15.91
CA ASN A 173 -11.85 1.37 -15.29
C ASN A 173 -11.23 2.77 -15.54
N PRO A 174 -11.32 3.30 -16.78
CA PRO A 174 -10.60 4.52 -17.19
C PRO A 174 -11.01 5.77 -16.41
N ASP A 175 -12.29 5.90 -16.02
CA ASP A 175 -12.75 7.03 -15.20
C ASP A 175 -12.11 7.00 -13.81
N PHE A 176 -12.02 5.80 -13.22
CA PHE A 176 -11.35 5.63 -11.92
C PHE A 176 -9.85 5.88 -12.04
N ASN A 177 -9.21 5.38 -13.11
CA ASN A 177 -7.81 5.66 -13.39
C ASN A 177 -7.52 7.16 -13.54
N GLN A 178 -8.38 7.88 -14.26
CA GLN A 178 -8.25 9.33 -14.39
C GLN A 178 -8.36 10.03 -13.04
N THR A 179 -9.34 9.66 -12.20
CA THR A 179 -9.47 10.17 -10.84
C THR A 179 -8.18 9.96 -10.05
N LEU A 180 -7.61 8.76 -10.05
CA LEU A 180 -6.36 8.50 -9.34
C LEU A 180 -5.17 9.30 -9.88
N HIS A 181 -5.08 9.51 -11.20
CA HIS A 181 -4.03 10.36 -11.78
C HIS A 181 -4.19 11.83 -11.42
N ASP A 182 -5.43 12.32 -11.31
CA ASP A 182 -5.71 13.69 -10.87
C ASP A 182 -5.28 13.93 -9.41
N LEU A 183 -5.27 12.88 -8.58
CA LEU A 183 -4.76 12.91 -7.21
C LEU A 183 -3.23 12.97 -7.10
N LYS A 184 -2.49 12.67 -8.17
CA LYS A 184 -1.01 12.69 -8.24
C LYS A 184 -0.34 11.85 -7.15
N LEU A 185 -0.77 10.60 -7.04
CA LEU A 185 -0.26 9.62 -6.10
C LEU A 185 1.14 9.13 -6.50
N GLU A 186 1.78 8.36 -5.62
CA GLU A 186 3.05 7.71 -5.87
C GLU A 186 2.90 6.54 -6.85
N LYS A 187 4.01 6.19 -7.51
CA LYS A 187 4.04 5.24 -8.64
C LYS A 187 3.39 3.90 -8.33
N GLY A 188 3.61 3.36 -7.13
CA GLY A 188 3.01 2.09 -6.76
C GLY A 188 1.49 2.11 -6.82
N PHE A 189 0.83 3.27 -6.67
CA PHE A 189 -0.63 3.38 -6.73
C PHE A 189 -1.17 3.12 -8.14
N TYR A 190 -0.32 3.23 -9.16
CA TYR A 190 -0.66 3.00 -10.56
C TYR A 190 -0.25 1.63 -11.09
N GLY A 191 0.21 0.73 -10.21
CA GLY A 191 0.76 -0.56 -10.63
C GLY A 191 2.20 -0.45 -11.16
N GLU A 192 2.83 0.73 -11.08
CA GLU A 192 4.20 0.90 -11.50
C GLU A 192 5.17 0.35 -10.45
N LYS A 193 6.08 -0.51 -10.90
CA LYS A 193 7.10 -1.11 -10.04
C LYS A 193 8.00 -0.02 -9.47
N VAL A 194 8.02 0.10 -8.15
CA VAL A 194 9.03 0.90 -7.45
C VAL A 194 10.36 0.16 -7.62
N VAL A 195 11.25 0.69 -8.47
CA VAL A 195 12.62 0.20 -8.59
C VAL A 195 13.35 0.59 -7.32
N VAL A 196 13.20 -0.22 -6.28
CA VAL A 196 14.13 -0.19 -5.17
C VAL A 196 15.40 -0.81 -5.73
N ALA A 197 16.51 -0.06 -5.74
CA ALA A 197 17.80 -0.52 -6.23
C ALA A 197 18.31 -1.72 -5.39
N GLN A 198 17.73 -2.91 -5.59
CA GLN A 198 18.23 -4.18 -5.10
C GLN A 198 19.27 -4.67 -6.11
N THR A 199 20.45 -4.08 -6.02
CA THR A 199 21.68 -4.73 -6.48
C THR A 199 22.83 -4.20 -5.65
N GLN A 200 22.78 -4.43 -4.34
CA GLN A 200 24.04 -4.67 -3.65
C GLN A 200 24.46 -6.08 -4.05
N ASN A 201 25.26 -6.16 -5.12
CA ASN A 201 26.17 -7.28 -5.29
C ASN A 201 27.03 -7.32 -4.02
N ILE A 202 26.61 -8.11 -3.04
CA ILE A 202 27.54 -8.63 -2.04
C ILE A 202 28.35 -9.67 -2.80
N GLU A 203 29.28 -9.21 -3.63
CA GLU A 203 30.36 -10.05 -4.11
C GLU A 203 31.11 -10.47 -2.85
N ASN A 204 30.96 -11.75 -2.51
CA ASN A 204 31.66 -12.42 -1.45
C ASN A 204 33.15 -12.49 -1.86
N THR A 205 33.88 -11.39 -1.74
CA THR A 205 35.33 -11.41 -1.82
C THR A 205 35.86 -11.92 -0.49
N THR A 206 35.85 -13.25 -0.34
CA THR A 206 36.84 -13.94 0.48
C THR A 206 38.23 -13.55 0.01
N ALA A 207 38.97 -12.83 0.84
CA ALA A 207 40.42 -12.76 0.83
C ALA A 207 40.94 -13.09 2.23
#